data_AF-A0A965DN53-F1
#
_entry.id   AF-A0A965DN53-F1
#
_cell.length_a   1.000
_cell.length_b   1.000
_cell.length_c   1.000
_cell.angle_alpha   90.00
_cell.angle_beta   90.00
_cell.angle_gamma   90.00
#
_symmetry.space_group_name_H-M   'P 1'
#
loop_
_entity.id
_entity.type
_entity.pdbx_description
1 polymer ?
#
loop_
_entity_poly.entity_id
_entity_poly.type
_entity_poly.pdbx_seq_one_letter_code
_entity_poly.pdbx_strand_id
1 'polypeptide(L)' 'MAKKGNRVQVILECTEHKTTGQAGTSRYITTKNKKNTPERMELKKYNPILKKYTVHKEIK' A
#
# COMPACT_ATOMS: atom_id res chain seq x y z
N MET A 1 9.77 23.92 10.69
CA MET A 1 9.07 22.72 10.15
C MET A 1 9.34 21.55 11.10
N ALA A 2 8.32 20.94 11.71
CA ALA A 2 8.53 19.81 12.61
C ALA A 2 9.25 18.67 11.86
N LYS A 3 10.37 18.17 12.40
CA LYS A 3 11.06 17.00 11.85
C LYS A 3 10.00 15.90 11.67
N LYS A 4 9.81 15.40 10.45
CA LYS A 4 9.13 14.10 10.24
C LYS A 4 9.88 13.13 11.15
N GLY A 5 9.25 12.70 12.24
CA GLY A 5 9.85 11.76 13.18
C GLY A 5 10.01 10.39 12.52
N ASN A 6 9.75 9.31 13.25
CA ASN A 6 9.89 7.94 12.70
C ASN A 6 8.79 7.53 11.69
N ARG A 7 8.01 8.50 11.19
CA ARG A 7 6.96 8.30 10.19
C ARG A 7 7.55 8.41 8.79
N VAL A 8 7.49 7.32 8.04
CA VAL A 8 7.92 7.21 6.65
C VAL A 8 6.73 7.08 5.73
N GLN A 9 6.84 7.58 4.51
CA GLN A 9 5.86 7.28 3.46
C GLN A 9 6.15 5.90 2.90
N VAL A 10 5.10 5.10 2.75
CA VAL A 10 5.14 3.77 2.14
C VAL A 10 4.09 3.69 1.05
N ILE A 11 4.34 2.83 0.08
CA ILE A 11 3.43 2.59 -1.04
C ILE A 11 2.88 1.17 -0.91
N LEU A 12 1.55 1.07 -0.86
CA LEU A 12 0.82 -0.19 -0.88
C LEU A 12 0.36 -0.47 -2.32
N GLU A 13 0.70 -1.62 -2.86
CA GLU A 13 0.32 -2.06 -4.20
C GLU A 13 -0.58 -3.30 -4.12
N CYS A 14 -1.60 -3.35 -4.96
CA CYS A 14 -2.49 -4.51 -5.04
C CYS A 14 -1.75 -5.75 -5.54
N THR A 15 -1.75 -6.83 -4.77
CA THR A 15 -1.11 -8.10 -5.17
C THR A 15 -1.94 -8.88 -6.18
N GLU A 16 -3.26 -8.79 -6.06
CA GLU A 16 -4.20 -9.48 -6.94
C GLU A 16 -4.28 -8.87 -8.34
N HIS A 17 -3.74 -7.67 -8.56
CA HIS A 17 -3.91 -6.98 -9.84
C HIS A 17 -2.95 -7.51 -10.91
N LYS A 18 -1.71 -7.88 -10.52
CA LYS A 18 -0.69 -8.40 -11.45
C LYS A 18 -1.12 -9.66 -12.20
N THR A 19 -2.01 -10.46 -11.63
CA THR A 19 -2.48 -11.71 -12.23
C THR A 19 -3.71 -11.54 -13.12
N THR A 20 -4.34 -10.37 -13.14
CA THR A 20 -5.62 -10.15 -13.84
C THR A 20 -5.47 -9.69 -15.29
N GLY A 21 -4.25 -9.35 -15.73
CA GLY A 21 -4.00 -8.87 -17.10
C GLY A 21 -4.64 -7.52 -17.44
N GLN A 22 -5.22 -6.82 -16.46
CA GLN A 22 -5.83 -5.51 -16.64
C GLN A 22 -4.77 -4.41 -16.64
N ALA A 23 -4.97 -3.41 -17.51
CA ALA A 23 -4.09 -2.25 -17.57
C ALA A 23 -4.27 -1.37 -16.32
N GLY A 24 -3.16 -1.05 -15.67
CA GLY A 24 -3.11 -0.21 -14.48
C GLY A 24 -2.61 -0.94 -13.25
N THR A 25 -2.41 -0.21 -12.16
CA THR A 25 -2.05 -0.81 -10.87
C THR A 25 -2.61 0.06 -9.76
N SER A 26 -3.45 -0.53 -8.90
CA SER A 26 -3.96 0.16 -7.71
C SER A 26 -2.83 0.35 -6.70
N ARG A 27 -2.48 1.62 -6.45
CA ARG A 27 -1.44 2.04 -5.50
C ARG A 27 -1.99 3.06 -4.51
N TYR A 28 -1.64 2.87 -3.24
CA TYR A 28 -1.97 3.79 -2.15
C TYR A 28 -0.70 4.31 -1.49
N ILE A 29 -0.63 5.62 -1.28
CA ILE A 29 0.43 6.24 -0.49
C ILE A 29 -0.10 6.39 0.94
N THR A 30 0.62 5.80 1.89
CA THR A 30 0.30 5.94 3.31
C THR A 30 1.57 6.29 4.09
N THR A 31 1.42 6.65 5.36
CA THR A 31 2.56 6.83 6.25
C THR A 31 2.56 5.76 7.32
N LYS A 32 3.67 5.05 7.50
CA LYS A 32 3.85 4.11 8.62
C LYS A 32 4.90 4.61 9.59
N ASN A 33 4.79 4.21 10.86
CA ASN A 33 5.81 4.47 11.85
C ASN A 33 6.77 3.26 11.92
N LYS A 34 8.00 3.42 11.44
CA LYS A 34 8.98 2.32 11.37
C LYS A 34 9.32 1.72 12.75
N LYS A 35 9.17 2.49 13.84
CA LYS A 35 9.40 1.96 15.21
C LYS A 35 8.30 1.02 15.69
N ASN A 36 7.04 1.36 15.41
CA ASN A 36 5.90 0.60 15.93
C ASN A 36 5.55 -0.58 15.01
N THR A 37 5.73 -0.41 13.71
CA THR A 37 5.43 -1.41 12.68
C THR A 37 6.64 -1.57 11.76
N PRO A 38 7.66 -2.36 12.16
CA PRO A 38 8.84 -2.59 11.35
C PRO A 38 8.55 -3.50 10.15
N GLU A 39 7.59 -4.41 10.30
CA GLU A 39 7.20 -5.37 9.26
C GLU A 39 6.50 -4.71 8.06
N ARG A 40 6.40 -5.47 6.96
CA ARG A 40 5.68 -5.02 5.76
C ARG A 40 4.18 -4.99 6.04
N MET A 41 3.56 -3.86 5.73
CA MET A 41 2.13 -3.69 5.96
C MET A 41 1.31 -4.36 4.84
N GLU A 42 0.28 -5.12 5.25
CA GLU A 42 -0.73 -5.67 4.36
C GLU A 42 -2.11 -5.14 4.77
N LEU A 43 -2.81 -4.48 3.86
CA LEU A 43 -4.14 -3.92 4.13
C LEU A 43 -5.11 -4.29 3.02
N LYS A 44 -6.34 -4.62 3.41
CA LYS A 44 -7.47 -4.70 2.48
C LYS A 44 -7.89 -3.27 2.11
N LYS A 45 -7.74 -2.91 0.85
CA LYS A 45 -8.17 -1.62 0.30
C LYS A 45 -9.04 -1.87 -0.93
N TYR A 46 -9.94 -0.94 -1.18
CA TYR A 46 -10.73 -0.97 -2.40
C TYR A 46 -9.79 -0.87 -3.61
N ASN A 47 -9.99 -1.67 -4.65
CA ASN A 47 -9.28 -1.51 -5.91
C ASN A 47 -10.27 -0.91 -6.92
N PRO A 48 -10.05 0.32 -7.43
CA PRO A 48 -10.98 0.97 -8.35
C PRO A 48 -11.03 0.28 -9.73
N ILE A 49 -9.99 -0.46 -10.10
CA ILE A 49 -9.91 -1.14 -11.40
C ILE A 49 -10.74 -2.43 -11.36
N LEU A 50 -10.58 -3.24 -10.30
CA LEU A 50 -11.34 -4.49 -10.10
C LEU A 50 -12.70 -4.26 -9.43
N LYS A 51 -12.99 -3.03 -8.99
CA LYS A 51 -14.19 -2.61 -8.26
C LYS A 51 -14.51 -3.45 -7.02
N LYS A 52 -13.50 -4.04 -6.39
CA LYS A 52 -13.62 -4.89 -5.20
C LYS A 52 -12.53 -4.60 -4.19
N TYR A 53 -12.73 -5.00 -2.93
CA TYR A 53 -11.67 -4.94 -1.93
C TYR A 53 -10.65 -6.04 -2.19
N THR A 54 -9.39 -5.65 -2.31
CA THR A 54 -8.26 -6.55 -2.55
C THR A 54 -7.14 -6.31 -1.54
N VAL A 55 -6.28 -7.30 -1.40
CA VAL A 55 -5.09 -7.19 -0.56
C VAL A 55 -4.04 -6.31 -1.25
N HIS A 56 -3.59 -5.28 -0.53
CA HIS A 56 -2.50 -4.42 -0.94
C HIS A 56 -1.33 -4.60 0.02
N LYS A 57 -0.14 -4.86 -0.53
CA LYS A 57 1.10 -5.07 0.22
C LYS A 57 2.07 -3.92 0.00
N GLU A 58 2.84 -3.61 1.04
CA GLU A 58 3.92 -2.65 0.98
C GLU A 58 5.05 -3.10 0.04
N ILE A 59 5.46 -2.20 -0.86
CA ILE A 59 6.54 -2.46 -1.83
C ILE A 59 7.87 -1.83 -1.44
N LYS A 60 7.83 -0.65 -0.81
CA LYS A 60 8.99 0.20 -0.62
C LYS A 60 9.10 0.71 0.81
#